data_AF-A0AAV5JIE7-F1
#
_entry.id   AF-A0AAV5JIE7-F1
#
_cell.length_a   1.000
_cell.length_b   1.000
_cell.length_c   1.000
_cell.angle_alpha   90.00
_cell.angle_beta   90.00
_cell.angle_gamma   90.00
#
_symmetry.space_group_name_H-M   'P 1'
#
loop_
_entity.id
_entity.type
_entity.pdbx_description
1 polymer ?
#
loop_
_entity_poly.entity_id
_entity_poly.type
_entity_poly.pdbx_seq_one_letter_code
_entity_poly.pdbx_strand_id
1 'polypeptide(L)'
;MSYDKELVAAKKAACLAARLCQKVQKDLLQSDVQTKSDKSPVTVADYGSQALVSFLLQKEFPTEQFSLVAEEDSGDLCKDGSQETLERITKLVNDTLASDGSYSVSPLSTEDILQAIDSGKSEGGSQGRHWVLDPIDGTKGWVLKP
;
A
#
# COMPACT_ATOMS: atom_id res chain seq x y z
N MET A 1 22.36 15.44 4.99
CA MET A 1 23.07 14.24 4.53
C MET A 1 22.62 13.91 3.11
N SER A 2 23.35 13.03 2.41
CA SER A 2 22.87 12.42 1.17
C SER A 2 21.57 11.67 1.52
N TYR A 3 20.47 11.95 0.83
CA TYR A 3 19.13 11.33 1.00
C TYR A 3 18.21 11.86 2.12
N ASP A 4 18.38 13.07 2.65
CA ASP A 4 17.46 13.60 3.67
C ASP A 4 16.01 13.72 3.17
N LYS A 5 15.82 14.11 1.90
CA LYS A 5 14.48 14.25 1.29
C LYS A 5 13.81 12.88 1.18
N GLU A 6 14.54 11.89 0.68
CA GLU A 6 14.12 10.50 0.56
C GLU A 6 13.76 9.92 1.92
N LEU A 7 14.58 10.16 2.94
CA LEU A 7 14.30 9.68 4.30
C LEU A 7 13.01 10.29 4.87
N VAL A 8 12.75 11.58 4.64
CA VAL A 8 11.51 12.23 5.07
C VAL A 8 10.30 11.65 4.34
N ALA A 9 10.39 11.49 3.02
CA ALA A 9 9.33 10.90 2.21
C ALA A 9 9.03 9.44 2.62
N ALA A 10 10.06 8.63 2.79
CA ALA A 10 9.95 7.23 3.20
C ALA A 10 9.32 7.08 4.58
N LYS A 11 9.75 7.90 5.56
CA LYS A 11 9.15 7.91 6.90
C LYS A 11 7.66 8.26 6.85
N LYS A 12 7.30 9.28 6.07
CA LYS A 12 5.89 9.69 5.94
C LYS A 12 5.05 8.59 5.28
N ALA A 13 5.54 8.00 4.20
CA ALA A 13 4.88 6.89 3.52
C ALA A 13 4.71 5.66 4.44
N ALA A 14 5.78 5.24 5.12
CA ALA A 14 5.75 4.11 6.06
C ALA A 14 4.81 4.36 7.25
N CYS A 15 4.80 5.57 7.81
CA CYS A 15 3.86 5.93 8.87
C CYS A 15 2.39 5.81 8.42
N LEU A 16 2.09 6.20 7.19
CA LEU A 16 0.74 6.10 6.65
C LEU A 16 0.33 4.66 6.33
N ALA A 17 1.23 3.87 5.76
CA ALA A 17 1.02 2.43 5.56
C ALA A 17 0.78 1.72 6.91
N ALA A 18 1.56 2.03 7.93
CA ALA A 18 1.37 1.48 9.26
C ALA A 18 -0.01 1.83 9.86
N ARG A 19 -0.51 3.05 9.65
CA ARG A 19 -1.87 3.45 10.08
C ARG A 19 -2.94 2.67 9.33
N LEU A 20 -2.78 2.48 8.02
CA LEU A 20 -3.69 1.66 7.21
C LEU A 20 -3.73 0.22 7.73
N CYS A 21 -2.57 -0.42 7.94
CA CYS A 21 -2.48 -1.77 8.51
C CYS A 21 -3.16 -1.85 9.88
N GLN A 22 -2.94 -0.87 10.76
CA GLN A 22 -3.60 -0.83 12.07
C GLN A 22 -5.13 -0.72 11.96
N LYS A 23 -5.64 0.04 10.99
CA LYS A 23 -7.09 0.15 10.75
C LYS A 23 -7.66 -1.19 10.30
N VAL A 24 -7.03 -1.84 9.32
CA VAL A 24 -7.45 -3.17 8.85
C VAL A 24 -7.41 -4.19 9.99
N GLN A 25 -6.35 -4.18 10.80
CA GLN A 25 -6.23 -5.07 11.95
C GLN A 25 -7.35 -4.83 12.99
N LYS A 26 -7.69 -3.58 13.30
CA LYS A 26 -8.79 -3.27 14.22
C LYS A 26 -10.15 -3.70 13.67
N ASP A 27 -10.42 -3.43 12.40
CA ASP A 27 -11.66 -3.84 11.74
C ASP A 27 -11.81 -5.36 11.78
N LEU A 28 -10.69 -6.11 11.63
CA LEU A 28 -10.67 -7.56 11.78
C LEU A 28 -10.99 -8.05 13.18
N LEU A 29 -10.41 -7.42 14.21
CA LEU A 29 -10.64 -7.81 15.60
C LEU A 29 -12.07 -7.48 16.09
N GLN A 30 -12.69 -6.44 15.53
CA GLN A 30 -14.07 -6.04 15.85
C GLN A 30 -15.13 -6.86 15.09
N SER A 31 -14.74 -7.40 13.93
CA SER A 31 -15.54 -8.36 13.17
C SER A 31 -15.39 -9.73 13.85
N ASP A 32 -16.20 -9.97 14.90
CA ASP A 32 -16.24 -11.22 15.67
C ASP A 32 -15.93 -12.45 14.79
N VAL A 33 -14.96 -13.24 15.24
CA VAL A 33 -14.38 -14.42 14.57
C VAL A 33 -15.46 -15.30 13.94
N GLN A 34 -15.85 -15.01 12.70
CA GLN A 34 -16.45 -15.98 11.81
C GLN A 34 -15.41 -16.30 10.75
N THR A 35 -14.67 -17.36 11.05
CA THR A 35 -14.18 -18.41 10.15
C THR A 35 -14.40 -18.16 8.66
N LYS A 36 -13.81 -17.09 8.14
CA LYS A 36 -13.48 -17.02 6.73
C LYS A 36 -12.02 -17.39 6.71
N SER A 37 -11.76 -18.61 6.26
CA SER A 37 -10.49 -19.14 5.77
C SER A 37 -9.81 -18.27 4.69
N ASP A 38 -10.26 -17.03 4.53
CA ASP A 38 -10.02 -16.17 3.42
C ASP A 38 -8.87 -15.25 3.84
N LYS A 39 -7.74 -15.38 3.14
CA LYS A 39 -6.57 -14.50 3.30
C LYS A 39 -6.86 -13.03 2.94
N SER A 40 -8.11 -12.71 2.56
CA SER A 40 -8.62 -11.39 2.16
C SER A 40 -8.17 -10.23 3.05
N PRO A 41 -8.12 -10.32 4.40
CA PRO A 41 -7.74 -9.17 5.20
C PRO A 41 -6.25 -8.82 5.13
N VAL A 42 -5.41 -9.85 4.98
CA VAL A 42 -3.97 -9.69 4.76
C VAL A 42 -3.78 -9.06 3.39
N THR A 43 -4.38 -9.67 2.36
CA THR A 43 -4.38 -9.18 0.98
C THR A 43 -4.81 -7.70 0.85
N VAL A 44 -5.85 -7.26 1.56
CA VAL A 44 -6.30 -5.85 1.52
C VAL A 44 -5.27 -4.91 2.16
N ALA A 45 -4.59 -5.34 3.23
CA ALA A 45 -3.58 -4.53 3.90
C ALA A 45 -2.27 -4.46 3.08
N ASP A 46 -1.87 -5.56 2.44
CA ASP A 46 -0.70 -5.62 1.55
C ASP A 46 -0.86 -4.68 0.36
N TYR A 47 -1.92 -4.87 -0.44
CA TYR A 47 -2.20 -4.01 -1.60
C TYR A 47 -2.41 -2.56 -1.21
N GLY A 48 -3.14 -2.30 -0.11
CA GLY A 48 -3.38 -0.93 0.37
C GLY A 48 -2.11 -0.22 0.80
N SER A 49 -1.21 -0.93 1.49
CA SER A 49 0.08 -0.38 1.93
C SER A 49 0.99 -0.11 0.75
N GLN A 50 1.09 -1.05 -0.19
CA GLN A 50 1.88 -0.85 -1.40
C GLN A 50 1.35 0.31 -2.23
N ALA A 51 0.05 0.35 -2.53
CA ALA A 51 -0.57 1.44 -3.28
C ALA A 51 -0.27 2.81 -2.65
N LEU A 52 -0.41 2.91 -1.32
CA LEU A 52 -0.20 4.14 -0.58
C LEU A 52 1.27 4.58 -0.61
N VAL A 53 2.22 3.67 -0.34
CA VAL A 53 3.65 3.99 -0.36
C VAL A 53 4.09 4.39 -1.77
N SER A 54 3.71 3.61 -2.78
CA SER A 54 3.98 3.90 -4.19
C SER A 54 3.49 5.27 -4.60
N PHE A 55 2.22 5.57 -4.32
CA PHE A 55 1.59 6.84 -4.68
C PHE A 55 2.29 8.03 -4.03
N LEU A 56 2.60 7.91 -2.73
CA LEU A 56 3.23 9.00 -1.98
C LEU A 56 4.66 9.26 -2.44
N LEU A 57 5.46 8.21 -2.65
CA LEU A 57 6.82 8.37 -3.13
C LEU A 57 6.85 8.97 -4.55
N GLN A 58 5.98 8.53 -5.46
CA GLN A 58 5.88 9.14 -6.78
C GLN A 58 5.52 10.63 -6.71
N LYS A 59 4.63 11.01 -5.78
CA LYS A 59 4.23 12.40 -5.59
C LYS A 59 5.37 13.29 -5.05
N GLU A 60 6.24 12.74 -4.19
CA GLU A 60 7.41 13.46 -3.65
C GLU A 60 8.56 13.59 -4.67
N PHE A 61 8.62 12.69 -5.66
CA PHE A 61 9.67 12.60 -6.68
C PHE A 61 9.14 12.55 -8.13
N PRO A 62 8.37 13.55 -8.60
CA PRO A 62 7.70 13.48 -9.91
C PRO A 62 8.62 13.63 -11.13
N THR A 63 9.82 14.18 -10.95
CA THR A 63 10.77 14.45 -12.05
C THR A 63 11.89 13.41 -12.15
N GLU A 64 11.91 12.43 -11.25
CA GLU A 64 12.93 11.39 -11.22
C GLU A 64 12.40 10.13 -11.89
N GLN A 65 13.29 9.33 -12.47
CA GLN A 65 12.90 8.01 -12.95
C GLN A 65 12.51 7.16 -11.74
N PHE A 66 11.21 7.01 -11.51
CA PHE A 66 10.68 6.26 -10.39
C PHE A 66 10.88 4.77 -10.64
N SER A 67 11.60 4.12 -9.73
CA SER A 67 11.78 2.68 -9.72
C SER A 67 11.50 2.17 -8.32
N LEU A 68 10.49 1.32 -8.22
CA LEU A 68 10.10 0.62 -7.01
C LEU A 68 10.05 -0.87 -7.31
N VAL A 69 10.70 -1.65 -6.46
CA VAL A 69 10.64 -3.11 -6.45
C VAL A 69 9.74 -3.48 -5.26
N ALA A 70 8.58 -4.04 -5.52
CA ALA A 70 7.63 -4.44 -4.48
C ALA A 70 7.02 -5.83 -4.77
N GLU A 71 6.50 -6.46 -3.73
CA GLU A 71 6.01 -7.86 -3.79
C GLU A 71 4.71 -7.98 -4.61
N GLU A 72 3.79 -7.03 -4.46
CA GLU A 72 2.44 -7.18 -5.00
C GLU A 72 2.33 -6.67 -6.45
N ASP A 73 1.43 -7.27 -7.23
CA ASP A 73 1.03 -6.78 -8.54
C ASP A 73 -0.49 -6.78 -8.71
N SER A 74 -1.01 -5.94 -9.61
CA SER A 74 -2.45 -5.75 -9.75
C SER A 74 -3.16 -6.90 -10.49
N GLY A 75 -2.45 -7.93 -10.94
CA GLY A 75 -2.97 -8.99 -11.81
C GLY A 75 -4.13 -9.76 -11.19
N ASP A 76 -4.06 -10.06 -9.89
CA ASP A 76 -5.13 -10.73 -9.15
C ASP A 76 -6.35 -9.83 -8.89
N LEU A 77 -6.13 -8.52 -8.77
CA LEU A 77 -7.19 -7.52 -8.58
C LEU A 77 -7.98 -7.24 -9.87
N CYS A 78 -7.41 -7.55 -11.04
CA CYS A 78 -8.06 -7.40 -12.33
C CYS A 78 -8.92 -8.61 -12.74
N LYS A 79 -8.93 -9.70 -11.95
CA LYS A 79 -9.72 -10.91 -12.24
C LYS A 79 -11.20 -10.72 -11.88
N ASP A 80 -12.06 -11.45 -12.56
CA ASP A 80 -13.50 -11.47 -12.27
C ASP A 80 -13.75 -11.92 -10.83
N GLY A 81 -14.48 -11.11 -10.05
CA GLY A 81 -14.77 -11.35 -8.64
C GLY A 81 -13.90 -10.58 -7.64
N SER A 82 -12.86 -9.88 -8.10
CA SER A 82 -11.98 -9.09 -7.23
C SER A 82 -12.44 -7.64 -7.02
N GLN A 83 -13.53 -7.20 -7.68
CA GLN A 83 -14.01 -5.81 -7.66
C GLN A 83 -14.30 -5.30 -6.24
N GLU A 84 -14.96 -6.11 -5.40
CA GLU A 84 -15.26 -5.74 -4.01
C GLU A 84 -13.96 -5.52 -3.19
N THR A 85 -12.93 -6.34 -3.45
CA THR A 85 -11.63 -6.21 -2.78
C THR A 85 -10.94 -4.92 -3.22
N LEU A 86 -10.95 -4.62 -4.52
CA LEU A 86 -10.38 -3.39 -5.08
C LEU A 86 -11.09 -2.14 -4.56
N GLU A 87 -12.42 -2.15 -4.48
CA GLU A 87 -13.22 -1.07 -3.89
C GLU A 87 -12.87 -0.87 -2.40
N ARG A 88 -12.72 -1.97 -1.65
CA ARG A 88 -12.33 -1.91 -0.23
C ARG A 88 -10.93 -1.32 -0.05
N ILE A 89 -9.96 -1.73 -0.87
CA ILE A 89 -8.60 -1.18 -0.87
C ILE A 89 -8.66 0.32 -1.18
N THR A 90 -9.39 0.71 -2.23
CA THR A 90 -9.54 2.10 -2.68
C THR A 90 -10.13 2.97 -1.57
N LYS A 91 -11.17 2.49 -0.88
CA LYS A 91 -11.77 3.19 0.26
C LYS A 91 -10.77 3.35 1.41
N LEU A 92 -10.04 2.29 1.77
CA LEU A 92 -9.08 2.33 2.87
C LEU A 92 -7.92 3.30 2.60
N VAL A 93 -7.39 3.31 1.38
CA VAL A 93 -6.33 4.23 0.96
C VAL A 93 -6.83 5.68 1.02
N ASN A 94 -8.00 5.96 0.45
CA ASN A 94 -8.58 7.30 0.45
C ASN A 94 -8.91 7.80 1.87
N ASP A 95 -9.49 6.95 2.72
CA ASP A 95 -9.74 7.28 4.13
C ASP A 95 -8.44 7.61 4.86
N THR A 96 -7.36 6.85 4.61
CA THR A 96 -6.06 7.06 5.25
C THR A 96 -5.45 8.39 4.81
N LEU A 97 -5.47 8.68 3.50
CA LEU A 97 -5.00 9.96 2.95
C LEU A 97 -5.80 11.16 3.48
N ALA A 98 -7.13 11.04 3.52
CA ALA A 98 -8.00 12.09 4.03
C ALA A 98 -7.76 12.36 5.53
N SER A 99 -7.53 11.30 6.32
CA SER A 99 -7.27 11.43 7.76
C SER A 99 -5.93 12.09 8.10
N ASP A 100 -4.93 11.94 7.24
CA ASP A 100 -3.62 12.56 7.46
C ASP A 100 -3.62 14.05 7.14
N GLY A 101 -4.38 14.48 6.13
CA GLY A 101 -4.54 15.89 5.77
C GLY A 101 -3.27 16.56 5.21
N SER A 102 -2.11 15.88 5.20
CA SER A 102 -0.85 16.45 4.70
C SER A 102 -0.79 16.55 3.17
N TYR A 103 -1.72 15.92 2.46
CA TYR A 103 -1.79 15.95 1.01
C TYR A 103 -3.17 16.44 0.56
N SER A 104 -3.21 17.57 -0.15
CA SER A 104 -4.37 17.91 -0.97
C SER A 104 -4.35 17.01 -2.21
N VAL A 105 -5.10 15.92 -2.15
CA VAL A 105 -5.33 15.01 -3.28
C VAL A 105 -6.83 14.84 -3.42
N SER A 106 -7.31 14.82 -4.66
CA SER A 106 -8.61 14.24 -4.95
C SER A 106 -8.61 12.76 -4.56
N PRO A 107 -9.76 12.19 -4.16
CA PRO A 107 -9.88 10.76 -3.95
C PRO A 107 -9.40 9.99 -5.18
N LEU A 108 -8.56 8.97 -4.95
CA LEU A 108 -8.03 8.08 -5.98
C LEU A 108 -9.15 7.16 -6.48
N SER A 109 -9.19 6.93 -7.80
CA SER A 109 -10.05 5.91 -8.40
C SER A 109 -9.47 4.50 -8.22
N THR A 110 -10.25 3.49 -8.58
CA THR A 110 -9.78 2.09 -8.63
C THR A 110 -8.62 1.93 -9.61
N GLU A 111 -8.62 2.65 -10.73
CA GLU A 111 -7.55 2.64 -11.73
C GLU A 111 -6.28 3.28 -11.18
N ASP A 112 -6.39 4.38 -10.43
CA ASP A 112 -5.25 5.00 -9.76
C ASP A 112 -4.60 4.04 -8.75
N ILE A 113 -5.40 3.26 -8.03
CA ILE A 113 -4.90 2.24 -7.10
C ILE A 113 -4.15 1.13 -7.84
N LEU A 114 -4.73 0.59 -8.92
CA LEU A 114 -4.07 -0.43 -9.74
C LEU A 114 -2.73 0.08 -10.30
N GLN A 115 -2.72 1.32 -10.81
CA GLN A 115 -1.51 1.96 -11.31
C GLN A 115 -0.46 2.17 -10.20
N ALA A 116 -0.89 2.56 -9.00
CA ALA A 116 0.02 2.72 -7.88
C ALA A 116 0.64 1.39 -7.44
N ILE A 117 -0.14 0.30 -7.41
CA ILE A 117 0.38 -1.05 -7.14
C ILE A 117 1.40 -1.44 -8.21
N ASP A 118 1.03 -1.30 -9.48
CA ASP A 118 1.85 -1.70 -10.63
C ASP A 118 3.14 -0.88 -10.82
N SER A 119 3.25 0.28 -10.17
CA SER A 119 4.52 1.01 -10.13
C SER A 119 5.63 0.27 -9.38
N GLY A 120 5.28 -0.77 -8.61
CA GLY A 120 6.21 -1.68 -7.92
C GLY A 120 6.83 -2.78 -8.78
N LYS A 121 6.51 -2.82 -10.09
CA LYS A 121 6.98 -3.88 -11.02
C LYS A 121 8.42 -3.70 -11.52
N SER A 122 9.23 -2.83 -10.90
CA SER A 122 10.61 -2.67 -11.36
C SER A 122 11.42 -3.92 -11.03
N GLU A 123 12.24 -4.37 -11.98
CA GLU A 123 13.20 -5.46 -11.74
C GLU A 123 14.43 -5.00 -10.94
N GLY A 124 14.52 -3.70 -10.62
CA GLY A 124 15.70 -3.10 -10.02
C GLY A 124 16.88 -3.07 -10.99
N GLY A 125 18.10 -3.19 -10.48
CA GLY A 125 19.31 -3.22 -11.28
C GLY A 125 20.57 -2.80 -10.54
N SER A 126 21.69 -2.78 -11.25
CA SER A 126 23.00 -2.35 -10.73
C SER A 126 23.27 -0.85 -10.92
N GLN A 127 22.32 -0.12 -11.50
CA GLN A 127 22.46 1.29 -11.92
C GLN A 127 21.18 2.04 -11.56
N GLY A 128 21.32 3.29 -11.10
CA GLY A 128 20.19 4.14 -10.76
C GLY A 128 19.79 4.08 -9.28
N ARG A 129 18.60 4.59 -8.97
CA ARG A 129 18.02 4.60 -7.62
C ARG A 129 16.76 3.74 -7.62
N HIS A 130 16.66 2.85 -6.64
CA HIS A 130 15.56 1.92 -6.51
C HIS A 130 15.01 2.01 -5.08
N TRP A 131 13.70 2.16 -4.98
CA TRP A 131 12.97 1.88 -3.74
C TRP A 131 12.70 0.37 -3.67
N VAL A 132 12.73 -0.18 -2.47
CA VAL A 132 12.37 -1.58 -2.23
C VAL A 132 11.33 -1.61 -1.11
N LEU A 133 10.24 -2.31 -1.34
CA LEU A 133 9.11 -2.36 -0.42
C LEU A 133 8.60 -3.79 -0.26
N ASP A 134 8.59 -4.24 0.98
CA ASP A 134 7.74 -5.32 1.44
C ASP A 134 6.63 -4.66 2.29
N PRO A 135 5.35 -4.68 1.84
CA PRO A 135 4.29 -3.98 2.54
C PRO A 135 3.99 -4.58 3.92
N ILE A 136 4.10 -5.90 4.09
CA ILE A 136 3.91 -6.61 5.36
C ILE A 136 4.81 -7.85 5.43
N ASP A 137 6.03 -7.66 5.96
CA ASP A 137 6.90 -8.80 6.27
C ASP A 137 6.32 -9.66 7.41
N GLY A 138 6.21 -10.96 7.18
CA GLY A 138 5.75 -11.92 8.17
C GLY A 138 4.23 -11.93 8.41
N THR A 139 3.44 -11.98 7.34
CA THR A 139 1.96 -12.05 7.35
C THR A 139 1.36 -13.00 8.40
N LYS A 140 2.00 -14.15 8.68
CA LYS A 140 1.58 -15.09 9.76
C LYS A 140 1.60 -14.45 11.15
N GLY A 141 2.60 -13.64 11.47
CA GLY A 141 2.72 -12.94 12.77
C GLY A 141 1.77 -11.75 12.90
N TRP A 142 1.38 -11.13 11.78
CA TRP A 142 0.43 -10.01 11.77
C TRP A 142 -1.01 -10.46 12.09
N VAL A 143 -1.42 -11.62 11.57
CA VAL A 143 -2.73 -12.24 11.85
C VAL A 143 -2.82 -12.81 13.27
N LEU A 144 -1.71 -13.26 13.85
CA LEU A 144 -1.68 -14.01 15.11
C LEU A 144 -1.42 -13.16 16.36
N LYS A 145 -1.57 -11.83 16.32
CA LYS A 145 -1.50 -11.02 17.56
C LYS A 145 -2.76 -11.26 18.40
N PRO A 146 -2.65 -11.84 19.62
CA PRO A 146 -3.76 -12.00 20.55
C PRO A 146 -4.23 -10.68 21.14
#